data_AF-A0A4R8TMN8-F1
#
_entry.id   AF-A0A4R8TMN8-F1
#
_cell.length_a   1.000
_cell.length_b   1.000
_cell.length_c   1.000
_cell.angle_alpha   90.00
_cell.angle_beta   90.00
_cell.angle_gamma   90.00
#
_symmetry.space_group_name_H-M   'P 1'
#
loop_
_entity.id
_entity.type
_entity.pdbx_description
1 polymer ?
#
loop_
_entity_poly.entity_id
_entity_poly.type
_entity_poly.pdbx_seq_one_letter_code
_entity_poly.pdbx_strand_id
1 'polypeptide(L)'
;MGASSLTLFGLVALVSIATAQFTGFPGNGNGNGFGNGNGNGNGNGNGNGNNGFGGNFGNFVGFNIQEAMHTRRIHGILGTVAFVIIFPIGSIAMRIVPGRLGWIVHALIQMFGFILYIAAAALGIQLTQMVRLGGTSLYEISTINFHPIIGLVLLAIFFFQPIFGYIHHVQFKKYGRRQLWSYLHLLVGRLLIPLGIINGGLGLYISNSPNEFKVAYSVLAAVLGVSWILFAAVSELRRKRQPRVVVVEENKPRHSGGHTGSRGSSVSDPFPKV
;
A
#
# COMPACT_ATOMS: atom_id res chain seq x y z
N MET A 1 -26.62 9.82 10.63
CA MET A 1 -25.20 9.53 10.30
C MET A 1 -25.12 8.10 9.81
N GLY A 2 -24.74 7.87 8.54
CA GLY A 2 -24.72 6.53 7.96
C GLY A 2 -23.57 5.68 8.52
N ALA A 3 -23.74 4.36 8.54
CA ALA A 3 -22.72 3.41 9.01
C ALA A 3 -21.34 3.58 8.32
N SER A 4 -21.31 4.16 7.12
CA SER A 4 -20.11 4.52 6.36
C SER A 4 -19.30 5.68 6.98
N SER A 5 -19.96 6.63 7.62
CA SER A 5 -19.31 7.77 8.28
C SER A 5 -18.59 7.32 9.56
N LEU A 6 -19.26 6.49 10.36
CA LEU A 6 -18.70 5.94 11.60
C LEU A 6 -17.48 5.04 11.35
N THR A 7 -17.47 4.28 10.26
CA THR A 7 -16.30 3.45 9.88
C THR A 7 -15.10 4.28 9.43
N LEU A 8 -15.33 5.42 8.76
CA LEU A 8 -14.26 6.31 8.31
C LEU A 8 -13.58 6.98 9.50
N PHE A 9 -14.35 7.48 10.48
CA PHE A 9 -13.80 8.04 11.71
C PHE A 9 -13.06 6.98 12.54
N GLY A 10 -13.57 5.74 12.61
CA GLY A 10 -12.87 4.64 13.29
C GLY A 10 -11.52 4.29 12.67
N LEU A 11 -11.44 4.18 11.33
CA LEU A 11 -10.19 3.90 10.61
C LEU A 11 -9.20 5.06 10.69
N VAL A 12 -9.66 6.30 10.53
CA VAL A 12 -8.82 7.50 10.66
C VAL A 12 -8.32 7.69 12.08
N ALA A 13 -9.16 7.42 13.10
CA ALA A 13 -8.74 7.48 14.50
C ALA A 13 -7.71 6.39 14.83
N LEU A 14 -7.89 5.15 14.35
CA LEU A 14 -6.91 4.07 14.52
C LEU A 14 -5.58 4.38 13.83
N VAL A 15 -5.62 4.95 12.61
CA VAL A 15 -4.41 5.40 11.90
C VAL A 15 -3.75 6.56 12.66
N SER A 16 -4.52 7.49 13.22
CA SER A 16 -3.99 8.64 13.98
C SER A 16 -3.30 8.19 15.28
N ILE A 17 -3.88 7.21 15.98
CA ILE A 17 -3.29 6.60 17.18
C ILE A 17 -2.00 5.83 16.81
N ALA A 18 -2.01 5.09 15.69
CA ALA A 18 -0.84 4.39 15.20
C ALA A 18 0.29 5.34 14.76
N THR A 19 -0.04 6.46 14.09
CA THR A 19 0.93 7.49 13.78
C THR A 19 1.46 8.16 15.04
N ALA A 20 0.65 8.33 16.09
CA ALA A 20 1.10 8.89 17.36
C ALA A 20 2.14 7.99 18.06
N GLN A 21 2.00 6.66 17.95
CA GLN A 21 3.00 5.70 18.43
C GLN A 21 4.30 5.73 17.60
N PHE A 22 4.25 6.19 16.35
CA PHE A 22 5.39 6.42 15.46
C PHE A 22 5.90 7.88 15.46
N THR A 23 5.26 8.82 16.15
CA THR A 23 5.83 10.16 16.39
C THR A 23 6.57 10.25 17.73
N GLY A 24 6.36 9.28 18.62
CA GLY A 24 7.06 9.15 19.90
C GLY A 24 8.44 8.49 19.80
N PHE A 25 9.14 8.58 18.67
CA PHE A 25 10.51 8.09 18.59
C PHE A 25 11.46 9.07 19.26
N PRO A 26 12.21 8.67 20.30
CA PRO A 26 13.31 9.47 20.79
C PRO A 26 14.30 9.63 19.63
N GLY A 27 14.46 10.88 19.20
CA GLY A 27 15.65 11.29 18.49
C GLY A 27 16.85 10.82 19.28
N ASN A 28 17.85 10.31 18.57
CA ASN A 28 19.17 9.93 19.03
C ASN A 28 19.63 10.73 20.26
N GLY A 29 19.40 10.18 21.45
CA GLY A 29 19.80 10.71 22.74
C GLY A 29 20.52 9.61 23.48
N ASN A 30 21.84 9.55 23.27
CA ASN A 30 22.74 8.78 24.09
C ASN A 30 22.60 9.28 25.54
N GLY A 31 22.09 8.44 26.45
CA GLY A 31 21.77 8.84 27.81
C GLY A 31 21.91 7.69 28.78
N ASN A 32 23.15 7.27 29.03
CA ASN A 32 23.50 6.52 30.24
C ASN A 32 23.30 7.45 31.45
N GLY A 33 22.13 7.39 32.08
CA GLY A 33 21.80 8.18 33.26
C GLY A 33 22.23 7.51 34.56
N PHE A 34 23.52 7.59 34.91
CA PHE A 34 23.93 7.60 36.31
C PHE A 34 24.10 9.06 36.73
N GLY A 35 23.07 9.61 37.38
CA GLY A 35 23.06 11.00 37.82
C GLY A 35 23.67 11.16 39.21
N ASN A 36 24.84 11.79 39.29
CA ASN A 36 25.27 12.57 40.44
C ASN A 36 26.25 13.66 39.98
N GLY A 37 26.05 14.91 40.40
CA GLY A 37 27.08 15.96 40.28
C GLY A 37 26.66 17.24 39.55
N ASN A 38 26.40 18.26 40.36
CA ASN A 38 26.24 19.68 40.09
C ASN A 38 27.44 20.31 39.33
N GLY A 39 27.21 21.33 38.49
CA GLY A 39 28.31 22.09 37.86
C GLY A 39 27.88 23.13 36.82
N ASN A 40 27.82 24.39 37.24
CA ASN A 40 27.68 25.60 36.41
C ASN A 40 28.97 25.85 35.60
N GLY A 41 28.87 26.21 34.31
CA GLY A 41 30.06 26.50 33.49
C GLY A 41 29.74 26.98 32.09
N ASN A 42 29.84 28.30 31.89
CA ASN A 42 29.83 28.98 30.60
C ASN A 42 31.16 28.69 29.86
N GLY A 43 31.09 28.25 28.60
CA GLY A 43 32.30 27.92 27.82
C GLY A 43 32.02 27.80 26.33
N ASN A 44 32.39 28.84 25.59
CA ASN A 44 32.51 28.83 24.13
C ASN A 44 33.70 27.93 23.74
N GLY A 45 33.47 26.88 22.95
CA GLY A 45 34.50 25.92 22.56
C GLY A 45 34.16 25.24 21.24
N ASN A 46 34.80 25.71 20.17
CA ASN A 46 34.94 24.99 18.91
C ASN A 46 35.78 23.73 19.16
N GLY A 47 35.13 22.58 19.25
CA GLY A 47 35.76 21.29 19.56
C GLY A 47 35.48 20.27 18.46
N ASN A 48 36.40 20.14 17.51
CA ASN A 48 36.54 18.96 16.67
C ASN A 48 36.98 17.78 17.56
N GLY A 49 36.01 17.03 18.08
CA GLY A 49 36.21 15.96 19.05
C GLY A 49 35.75 14.61 18.54
N ASN A 50 36.33 14.13 17.44
CA ASN A 50 36.04 12.78 16.94
C ASN A 50 36.93 11.73 17.64
N ASN A 51 36.85 11.64 18.97
CA ASN A 51 37.44 10.56 19.77
C ASN A 51 36.42 10.02 20.77
N GLY A 52 35.33 9.47 20.23
CA GLY A 52 34.45 8.58 20.98
C GLY A 52 34.91 7.13 20.79
N PHE A 53 34.94 6.34 21.86
CA PHE A 53 35.22 4.90 21.93
C PHE A 53 34.39 3.99 20.99
N GLY A 54 33.58 4.57 20.08
CA GLY A 54 32.82 3.87 19.02
C GLY A 54 33.38 4.04 17.61
N GLY A 55 34.33 4.97 17.35
CA GLY A 55 34.89 5.18 16.02
C GLY A 55 35.82 4.05 15.53
N ASN A 56 36.47 3.34 16.46
CA ASN A 56 37.49 2.34 16.13
C ASN A 56 36.93 0.92 15.91
N PHE A 57 35.68 0.63 16.30
CA PHE A 57 35.05 -0.69 16.10
C PHE A 57 34.51 -0.84 14.66
N GLY A 58 34.06 0.25 14.03
CA GLY A 58 33.62 0.25 12.62
C GLY A 58 34.74 -0.12 11.64
N ASN A 59 35.99 0.23 11.97
CA ASN A 59 37.17 -0.19 11.19
C ASN A 59 37.55 -1.68 11.38
N PHE A 60 37.03 -2.37 12.41
CA PHE A 60 37.31 -3.78 12.66
C PHE A 60 36.41 -4.73 11.83
N VAL A 61 35.14 -4.35 11.63
CA VAL A 61 34.15 -5.14 10.84
C VAL A 61 34.07 -4.75 9.36
N GLY A 62 34.84 -3.74 8.93
CA GLY A 62 34.96 -3.37 7.51
C GLY A 62 33.77 -2.60 6.93
N PHE A 63 32.85 -2.08 7.75
CA PHE A 63 31.74 -1.20 7.34
C PHE A 63 31.25 -0.30 8.49
N ASN A 64 30.61 0.82 8.15
CA ASN A 64 30.09 1.76 9.13
C ASN A 64 28.80 1.22 9.80
N ILE A 65 28.93 0.76 11.05
CA ILE A 65 27.83 0.19 11.83
C ILE A 65 26.70 1.21 12.06
N GLN A 66 27.04 2.46 12.34
CA GLN A 66 26.04 3.50 12.64
C GLN A 66 25.16 3.78 11.42
N GLU A 67 25.78 3.86 10.25
CA GLU A 67 25.09 4.04 8.96
C GLU A 67 24.20 2.83 8.64
N ALA A 68 24.71 1.60 8.79
CA ALA A 68 23.94 0.39 8.56
C ALA A 68 22.71 0.30 9.50
N MET A 69 22.87 0.65 10.78
CA MET A 69 21.77 0.67 11.74
C MET A 69 20.71 1.74 11.41
N HIS A 70 21.15 2.92 10.96
CA HIS A 70 20.26 3.99 10.54
C HIS A 70 19.45 3.62 9.29
N THR A 71 20.13 3.13 8.24
CA THR A 71 19.51 2.67 6.99
C THR A 71 18.51 1.53 7.24
N ARG A 72 18.85 0.58 8.12
CA ARG A 72 17.96 -0.50 8.55
C ARG A 72 16.69 0.00 9.22
N ARG A 73 16.80 1.00 10.09
CA ARG A 73 15.62 1.59 10.75
C ARG A 73 14.70 2.25 9.73
N ILE A 74 15.25 3.04 8.80
CA ILE A 74 14.45 3.72 7.77
C ILE A 74 13.78 2.70 6.85
N HIS A 75 14.51 1.67 6.39
CA HIS A 75 13.96 0.56 5.61
C HIS A 75 12.71 -0.05 6.28
N GLY A 76 12.84 -0.42 7.56
CA GLY A 76 11.75 -1.03 8.32
C GLY A 76 10.54 -0.10 8.51
N ILE A 77 10.77 1.19 8.75
CA ILE A 77 9.70 2.19 8.88
C ILE A 77 8.95 2.35 7.55
N LEU A 78 9.67 2.57 6.45
CA LEU A 78 9.06 2.73 5.13
C LEU A 78 8.26 1.50 4.71
N GLY A 79 8.82 0.30 4.92
CA GLY A 79 8.14 -0.96 4.63
C GLY A 79 6.86 -1.13 5.47
N THR A 80 6.92 -0.81 6.77
CA THR A 80 5.75 -0.88 7.67
C THR A 80 4.65 0.09 7.23
N VAL A 81 5.01 1.35 6.96
CA VAL A 81 4.04 2.37 6.51
C VAL A 81 3.40 1.93 5.19
N ALA A 82 4.18 1.44 4.22
CA ALA A 82 3.65 0.98 2.95
C ALA A 82 2.67 -0.20 3.09
N PHE A 83 3.08 -1.29 3.76
CA PHE A 83 2.30 -2.54 3.79
C PHE A 83 1.21 -2.61 4.85
N VAL A 84 1.46 -2.07 6.04
CA VAL A 84 0.53 -2.20 7.16
C VAL A 84 -0.53 -1.10 7.12
N ILE A 85 -0.21 0.05 6.54
CA ILE A 85 -1.06 1.24 6.56
C ILE A 85 -1.55 1.59 5.15
N ILE A 86 -0.66 2.00 4.25
CA ILE A 86 -1.04 2.64 2.99
C ILE A 86 -1.75 1.68 2.02
N PHE A 87 -1.19 0.49 1.76
CA PHE A 87 -1.80 -0.45 0.81
C PHE A 87 -3.19 -0.96 1.26
N PRO A 88 -3.42 -1.33 2.54
CA PRO A 88 -4.75 -1.65 3.05
C PRO A 88 -5.75 -0.50 2.88
N ILE A 89 -5.36 0.74 3.23
CA ILE A 89 -6.20 1.92 3.09
C ILE A 89 -6.57 2.16 1.62
N GLY A 90 -5.58 2.12 0.72
CA GLY A 90 -5.80 2.27 -0.72
C GLY A 90 -6.74 1.21 -1.26
N SER A 91 -6.65 -0.03 -0.79
CA SER A 91 -7.56 -1.13 -1.16
C SER A 91 -9.01 -0.88 -0.70
N ILE A 92 -9.18 -0.32 0.50
CA ILE A 92 -10.49 0.04 1.06
C ILE A 92 -11.11 1.25 0.34
N ALA A 93 -10.30 2.19 -0.16
CA ALA A 93 -10.78 3.43 -0.80
C ALA A 93 -11.81 3.19 -1.92
N MET A 94 -11.63 2.15 -2.73
CA MET A 94 -12.57 1.73 -3.80
C MET A 94 -13.98 1.36 -3.30
N ARG A 95 -14.13 1.11 -2.00
CA ARG A 95 -15.39 0.69 -1.38
C ARG A 95 -16.10 1.82 -0.65
N ILE A 96 -15.36 2.86 -0.24
CA ILE A 96 -15.89 4.00 0.51
C ILE A 96 -16.19 5.17 -0.41
N VAL A 97 -15.31 5.45 -1.37
CA VAL A 97 -15.44 6.62 -2.25
C VAL A 97 -16.29 6.26 -3.47
N PRO A 98 -17.47 6.88 -3.67
CA PRO A 98 -18.35 6.55 -4.78
C PRO A 98 -17.87 7.18 -6.10
N GLY A 99 -18.28 6.56 -7.21
CA GLY A 99 -18.15 7.14 -8.55
C GLY A 99 -16.71 7.23 -9.07
N ARG A 100 -16.46 8.22 -9.93
CA ARG A 100 -15.17 8.41 -10.62
C ARG A 100 -14.03 8.74 -9.67
N LEU A 101 -14.30 9.34 -8.52
CA LEU A 101 -13.27 9.68 -7.55
C LEU A 101 -12.67 8.44 -6.89
N GLY A 102 -13.43 7.34 -6.76
CA GLY A 102 -12.96 6.15 -6.05
C GLY A 102 -11.71 5.51 -6.67
N TRP A 103 -11.68 5.38 -8.00
CA TRP A 103 -10.52 4.79 -8.68
C TRP A 103 -9.30 5.72 -8.67
N ILE A 104 -9.51 7.05 -8.72
CA ILE A 104 -8.43 8.03 -8.67
C ILE A 104 -7.79 8.01 -7.28
N VAL A 105 -8.60 8.08 -6.22
CA VAL A 105 -8.12 8.02 -4.84
C VAL A 105 -7.39 6.70 -4.57
N HIS A 106 -7.95 5.58 -5.03
CA HIS A 106 -7.28 4.29 -4.97
C HIS A 106 -5.92 4.33 -5.68
N ALA A 107 -5.88 4.76 -6.94
CA ALA A 107 -4.64 4.80 -7.72
C ALA A 107 -3.58 5.69 -7.06
N LEU A 108 -3.95 6.88 -6.57
CA LEU A 108 -3.02 7.80 -5.91
C LEU A 108 -2.43 7.21 -4.63
N ILE A 109 -3.28 6.66 -3.75
CA ILE A 109 -2.82 6.05 -2.50
C ILE A 109 -1.95 4.82 -2.78
N GLN A 110 -2.33 3.98 -3.76
CA GLN A 110 -1.54 2.81 -4.13
C GLN A 110 -0.19 3.19 -4.74
N MET A 111 -0.15 4.21 -5.60
CA MET A 111 1.11 4.70 -6.17
C MET A 111 2.02 5.33 -5.10
N PHE A 112 1.46 6.05 -4.14
CA PHE A 112 2.22 6.55 -3.00
C PHE A 112 2.83 5.41 -2.18
N GLY A 113 2.03 4.40 -1.83
CA GLY A 113 2.52 3.21 -1.13
C GLY A 113 3.60 2.46 -1.93
N PHE A 114 3.46 2.41 -3.26
CA PHE A 114 4.43 1.77 -4.14
C PHE A 114 5.77 2.52 -4.18
N ILE A 115 5.75 3.85 -4.21
CA ILE A 115 6.97 4.67 -4.11
C ILE A 115 7.67 4.44 -2.77
N LEU A 116 6.92 4.43 -1.65
CA LEU A 116 7.48 4.12 -0.34
C LEU A 116 8.09 2.71 -0.31
N TYR A 117 7.45 1.75 -0.96
CA TYR A 117 7.98 0.39 -1.01
C TYR A 117 9.25 0.28 -1.87
N ILE A 118 9.32 0.98 -3.01
CA ILE A 118 10.55 1.07 -3.82
C ILE A 118 11.68 1.67 -2.98
N ALA A 119 11.42 2.76 -2.25
CA ALA A 119 12.41 3.37 -1.37
C ALA A 119 12.87 2.39 -0.27
N ALA A 120 11.92 1.69 0.37
CA ALA A 120 12.25 0.65 1.34
C ALA A 120 13.13 -0.45 0.71
N ALA A 121 12.75 -0.98 -0.45
CA ALA A 121 13.51 -2.01 -1.14
C ALA A 121 14.93 -1.54 -1.53
N ALA A 122 15.08 -0.30 -2.00
CA ALA A 122 16.37 0.28 -2.32
C ALA A 122 17.30 0.33 -1.09
N LEU A 123 16.79 0.78 0.07
CA LEU A 123 17.55 0.75 1.32
C LEU A 123 17.86 -0.67 1.78
N GLY A 124 16.96 -1.64 1.54
CA GLY A 124 17.19 -3.05 1.81
C GLY A 124 18.33 -3.63 0.98
N ILE A 125 18.36 -3.31 -0.32
CA ILE A 125 19.45 -3.68 -1.23
C ILE A 125 20.76 -3.03 -0.77
N GLN A 126 20.73 -1.75 -0.41
CA GLN A 126 21.90 -1.05 0.12
C GLN A 126 22.46 -1.74 1.38
N LEU A 127 21.59 -2.18 2.30
CA LEU A 127 22.01 -2.94 3.49
C LEU A 127 22.70 -4.26 3.13
N THR A 128 22.19 -4.97 2.13
CA THR A 128 22.82 -6.22 1.66
C THR A 128 24.19 -6.00 1.03
N GLN A 129 24.47 -4.79 0.54
CA GLN A 129 25.76 -4.40 -0.02
C GLN A 129 26.74 -3.90 1.05
N MET A 130 26.23 -3.18 2.07
CA MET A 130 26.99 -2.63 3.19
C MET A 130 27.43 -3.69 4.18
N VAL A 131 26.53 -4.61 4.56
CA VAL A 131 26.80 -5.63 5.57
C VAL A 131 27.35 -6.87 4.87
N ARG A 132 28.68 -6.97 4.81
CA ARG A 132 29.38 -8.17 4.37
C ARG A 132 29.94 -8.90 5.58
N LEU A 133 29.36 -10.04 5.91
CA LEU A 133 29.86 -10.90 6.98
C LEU A 133 30.89 -11.86 6.37
N GLY A 134 32.18 -11.63 6.65
CA GLY A 134 33.27 -12.50 6.16
C GLY A 134 33.38 -12.59 4.63
N GLY A 135 32.97 -11.55 3.90
CA GLY A 135 32.97 -11.53 2.43
C GLY A 135 31.72 -12.15 1.78
N THR A 136 30.81 -12.73 2.57
CA THR A 136 29.52 -13.27 2.08
C THR A 136 28.42 -12.22 2.16
N SER A 137 27.58 -12.18 1.13
CA SER A 137 26.42 -11.29 1.08
C SER A 137 25.26 -11.82 1.94
N LEU A 138 24.36 -10.95 2.40
CA LEU A 138 23.15 -11.37 3.14
C LEU A 138 22.22 -12.29 2.29
N TYR A 139 22.43 -12.38 0.98
CA TYR A 139 21.69 -13.30 0.09
C TYR A 139 22.22 -14.74 0.15
N GLU A 140 23.50 -14.92 0.49
CA GLU A 140 24.17 -16.22 0.55
C GLU A 140 23.98 -16.91 1.90
N ILE A 141 23.63 -16.14 2.94
CA ILE A 141 23.38 -16.68 4.28
C ILE A 141 21.93 -17.19 4.33
N SER A 142 21.76 -18.51 4.18
CA SER A 142 20.47 -19.20 4.14
C SER A 142 19.56 -18.96 5.35
N THR A 143 20.12 -18.56 6.50
CA THR A 143 19.36 -18.26 7.72
C THR A 143 18.72 -16.87 7.72
N ILE A 144 19.05 -15.99 6.77
CA ILE A 144 18.56 -14.61 6.72
C ILE A 144 18.11 -14.14 5.32
N ASN A 145 18.39 -14.92 4.27
CA ASN A 145 18.11 -14.54 2.88
C ASN A 145 16.62 -14.57 2.49
N PHE A 146 15.76 -15.24 3.27
CA PHE A 146 14.34 -15.37 2.93
C PHE A 146 13.62 -14.02 2.89
N HIS A 147 13.87 -13.12 3.83
CA HIS A 147 13.24 -11.80 3.86
C HIS A 147 13.56 -10.94 2.63
N PRO A 148 14.84 -10.74 2.24
CA PRO A 148 15.16 -9.95 1.06
C PRO A 148 14.72 -10.64 -0.24
N ILE A 149 14.80 -11.98 -0.35
CA ILE A 149 14.32 -12.71 -1.53
C ILE A 149 12.80 -12.55 -1.69
N ILE A 150 12.02 -12.79 -0.62
CA ILE A 150 10.56 -12.61 -0.64
C ILE A 150 10.22 -11.15 -0.95
N GLY A 151 10.94 -10.19 -0.36
CA GLY A 151 10.76 -8.77 -0.63
C GLY A 151 10.93 -8.42 -2.12
N LEU A 152 12.01 -8.90 -2.76
CA LEU A 152 12.26 -8.65 -4.18
C LEU A 152 11.21 -9.32 -5.08
N VAL A 153 10.78 -10.54 -4.75
CA VAL A 153 9.69 -11.22 -5.47
C VAL A 153 8.38 -10.41 -5.35
N LEU A 154 8.05 -9.94 -4.13
CA LEU A 154 6.88 -9.08 -3.91
C LEU A 154 6.98 -7.79 -4.72
N LEU A 155 8.16 -7.15 -4.75
CA LEU A 155 8.40 -5.92 -5.53
C LEU A 155 8.19 -6.15 -7.02
N ALA A 156 8.74 -7.24 -7.57
CA ALA A 156 8.60 -7.61 -8.96
C ALA A 156 7.13 -7.82 -9.36
N ILE A 157 6.34 -8.50 -8.52
CA ILE A 157 4.91 -8.72 -8.79
C ILE A 157 4.11 -7.41 -8.59
N PHE A 158 4.44 -6.60 -7.57
CA PHE A 158 3.80 -5.30 -7.34
C PHE A 158 4.00 -4.34 -8.51
N PHE A 159 5.15 -4.38 -9.18
CA PHE A 159 5.42 -3.55 -10.35
C PHE A 159 4.36 -3.70 -11.46
N PHE A 160 3.81 -4.89 -11.63
CA PHE A 160 2.76 -5.14 -12.62
C PHE A 160 1.35 -4.76 -12.14
N GLN A 161 1.14 -4.53 -10.83
CA GLN A 161 -0.17 -4.21 -10.28
C GLN A 161 -0.79 -2.92 -10.85
N PRO A 162 -0.07 -1.79 -11.00
CA PRO A 162 -0.61 -0.59 -11.63
C PRO A 162 -1.06 -0.83 -13.08
N ILE A 163 -0.30 -1.63 -13.84
CA ILE A 163 -0.63 -1.98 -15.22
C ILE A 163 -1.92 -2.78 -15.26
N PHE A 164 -2.03 -3.83 -14.43
CA PHE A 164 -3.25 -4.64 -14.34
C PHE A 164 -4.44 -3.84 -13.81
N GLY A 165 -4.22 -2.91 -12.88
CA GLY A 165 -5.24 -2.01 -12.35
C GLY A 165 -5.78 -1.06 -13.42
N TYR A 166 -4.90 -0.50 -14.26
CA TYR A 166 -5.31 0.35 -15.38
C TYR A 166 -6.12 -0.42 -16.43
N ILE A 167 -5.62 -1.59 -16.86
CA ILE A 167 -6.33 -2.46 -17.83
C ILE A 167 -7.68 -2.88 -17.26
N HIS A 168 -7.72 -3.30 -15.98
CA HIS A 168 -8.95 -3.61 -15.26
C HIS A 168 -9.94 -2.45 -15.31
N HIS A 169 -9.49 -1.23 -15.00
CA HIS A 169 -10.37 -0.05 -14.95
C HIS A 169 -10.97 0.25 -16.33
N VAL A 170 -10.15 0.29 -17.38
CA VAL A 170 -10.60 0.57 -18.76
C VAL A 170 -11.60 -0.49 -19.22
N GLN A 171 -11.30 -1.77 -18.97
CA GLN A 171 -12.20 -2.86 -19.35
C GLN A 171 -13.50 -2.86 -18.54
N PHE A 172 -13.44 -2.60 -17.23
CA PHE A 172 -14.63 -2.53 -16.40
C PHE A 172 -15.55 -1.39 -16.83
N LYS A 173 -14.98 -0.23 -17.17
CA LYS A 173 -15.72 0.91 -17.72
C LYS A 173 -16.37 0.59 -19.08
N LYS A 174 -15.67 -0.15 -19.95
CA LYS A 174 -16.16 -0.51 -21.30
C LYS A 174 -17.26 -1.58 -21.27
N TYR A 175 -17.08 -2.63 -20.47
CA TYR A 175 -17.94 -3.83 -20.52
C TYR A 175 -18.93 -3.94 -19.37
N GLY A 176 -18.85 -3.08 -18.35
CA GLY A 176 -19.76 -3.08 -17.18
C GLY A 176 -19.65 -4.33 -16.29
N ARG A 177 -18.72 -5.25 -16.57
CA ARG A 177 -18.53 -6.52 -15.84
C ARG A 177 -17.06 -6.85 -15.64
N ARG A 178 -16.74 -7.60 -14.58
CA ARG A 178 -15.38 -8.09 -14.28
C ARG A 178 -14.87 -8.98 -15.42
N GLN A 179 -13.67 -8.66 -15.91
CA GLN A 179 -12.92 -9.44 -16.91
C GLN A 179 -11.77 -10.20 -16.24
N LEU A 180 -11.03 -11.02 -17.00
CA LEU A 180 -9.88 -11.79 -16.48
C LEU A 180 -8.89 -10.91 -15.70
N TRP A 181 -8.50 -9.77 -16.26
CA TRP A 181 -7.60 -8.78 -15.62
C TRP A 181 -8.15 -8.23 -14.30
N SER A 182 -9.47 -8.24 -14.14
CA SER A 182 -10.11 -7.85 -12.88
C SER A 182 -9.85 -8.86 -11.78
N TYR A 183 -9.99 -10.14 -12.10
CA TYR A 183 -9.72 -11.20 -11.14
C TYR A 183 -8.24 -11.27 -10.81
N LEU A 184 -7.35 -11.12 -11.80
CA LEU A 184 -5.90 -11.08 -11.58
C LEU A 184 -5.50 -9.91 -10.68
N HIS A 185 -5.91 -8.68 -10.99
CA HIS A 185 -5.59 -7.51 -10.16
C HIS A 185 -6.11 -7.67 -8.73
N LEU A 186 -7.38 -8.08 -8.56
CA LEU A 186 -7.98 -8.23 -7.24
C LEU A 186 -7.35 -9.37 -6.43
N LEU A 187 -7.12 -10.53 -7.05
CA LEU A 187 -6.58 -11.70 -6.36
C LEU A 187 -5.13 -11.46 -5.97
N VAL A 188 -4.30 -11.02 -6.92
CA VAL A 188 -2.88 -10.79 -6.66
C VAL A 188 -2.70 -9.68 -5.62
N GLY A 189 -3.42 -8.55 -5.74
CA GLY A 189 -3.36 -7.50 -4.72
C GLY A 189 -3.78 -7.98 -3.32
N ARG A 190 -4.80 -8.85 -3.23
CA ARG A 190 -5.26 -9.44 -1.94
C ARG A 190 -4.24 -10.40 -1.33
N LEU A 191 -3.41 -11.05 -2.12
CA LEU A 191 -2.37 -11.96 -1.64
C LEU A 191 -1.07 -11.20 -1.29
N LEU A 192 -0.69 -10.21 -2.09
CA LEU A 192 0.54 -9.46 -1.89
C LEU A 192 0.55 -8.63 -0.60
N ILE A 193 -0.59 -8.05 -0.20
CA ILE A 193 -0.66 -7.23 1.03
C ILE A 193 -0.34 -8.08 2.28
N PRO A 194 -1.04 -9.21 2.57
CA PRO A 194 -0.68 -10.08 3.68
C PRO A 194 0.74 -10.64 3.59
N LEU A 195 1.19 -11.05 2.39
CA LEU A 195 2.54 -11.57 2.22
C LEU A 195 3.60 -10.51 2.54
N GLY A 196 3.37 -9.25 2.20
CA GLY A 196 4.28 -8.16 2.57
C GLY A 196 4.28 -7.84 4.06
N ILE A 197 3.13 -7.96 4.74
CA ILE A 197 3.06 -7.85 6.20
C ILE A 197 3.84 -9.01 6.86
N ILE A 198 3.65 -10.24 6.39
CA ILE A 198 4.44 -11.39 6.87
C ILE A 198 5.93 -11.15 6.63
N ASN A 199 6.29 -10.66 5.44
CA ASN A 199 7.68 -10.37 5.10
C ASN A 199 8.28 -9.27 6.00
N GLY A 200 7.51 -8.24 6.36
CA GLY A 200 7.95 -7.21 7.33
C GLY A 200 8.21 -7.81 8.72
N GLY A 201 7.34 -8.71 9.18
CA GLY A 201 7.56 -9.46 10.43
C GLY A 201 8.81 -10.34 10.39
N LEU A 202 9.05 -11.02 9.25
CA LEU A 202 10.27 -11.78 9.00
C LEU A 202 11.53 -10.88 9.04
N GLY A 203 11.43 -9.67 8.49
CA GLY A 203 12.49 -8.65 8.59
C GLY A 203 12.83 -8.25 10.03
N LEU A 204 11.82 -8.10 10.89
CA LEU A 204 12.03 -7.82 12.33
C LEU A 204 12.64 -9.03 13.07
N TYR A 205 12.30 -10.24 12.64
CA TYR A 205 12.86 -11.47 13.19
C TYR A 205 14.36 -11.61 12.88
N ILE A 206 14.75 -11.59 11.60
CA ILE A 206 16.15 -11.79 11.19
C ILE A 206 17.09 -10.70 11.71
N SER A 207 16.53 -9.53 11.97
CA SER A 207 17.30 -8.38 12.36
C SER A 207 17.52 -8.35 13.89
N ASN A 208 16.93 -9.28 14.63
CA ASN A 208 16.95 -9.34 16.09
C ASN A 208 16.55 -8.00 16.73
N SER A 209 15.52 -7.36 16.18
CA SER A 209 15.02 -6.09 16.71
C SER A 209 14.53 -6.23 18.17
N PRO A 210 14.63 -5.17 18.99
CA PRO A 210 14.08 -5.15 20.34
C PRO A 210 12.61 -5.57 20.38
N ASN A 211 12.19 -6.20 21.48
CA ASN A 211 10.84 -6.71 21.65
C ASN A 211 9.78 -5.62 21.49
N GLU A 212 10.09 -4.39 21.89
CA GLU A 212 9.24 -3.21 21.70
C GLU A 212 8.80 -3.03 20.23
N PHE A 213 9.74 -3.10 19.29
CA PHE A 213 9.44 -2.95 17.86
C PHE A 213 8.65 -4.15 17.33
N LYS A 214 8.97 -5.37 17.78
CA LYS A 214 8.25 -6.59 17.39
C LYS A 214 6.79 -6.54 17.87
N VAL A 215 6.57 -6.10 19.11
CA VAL A 215 5.24 -5.94 19.71
C VAL A 215 4.46 -4.82 19.04
N ALA A 216 5.07 -3.65 18.85
CA ALA A 216 4.42 -2.53 18.17
C ALA A 216 3.98 -2.92 16.74
N TYR A 217 4.88 -3.56 15.99
CA TYR A 217 4.57 -4.04 14.65
C TYR A 217 3.46 -5.10 14.65
N SER A 218 3.54 -6.10 15.54
CA SER A 218 2.55 -7.20 15.57
C SER A 218 1.16 -6.71 15.96
N VAL A 219 1.06 -5.83 16.96
CA VAL A 219 -0.22 -5.22 17.36
C VAL A 219 -0.79 -4.40 16.21
N LEU A 220 0.04 -3.57 15.55
CA LEU A 220 -0.41 -2.74 14.43
C LEU A 220 -0.87 -3.58 13.24
N ALA A 221 -0.07 -4.59 12.86
CA ALA A 221 -0.39 -5.53 11.80
C ALA A 221 -1.65 -6.33 12.09
N ALA A 222 -1.85 -6.77 13.34
CA ALA A 222 -3.05 -7.49 13.74
C ALA A 222 -4.28 -6.60 13.66
N VAL A 223 -4.25 -5.41 14.26
CA VAL A 223 -5.39 -4.49 14.29
C VAL A 223 -5.78 -4.04 12.89
N LEU A 224 -4.84 -3.51 12.11
CA LEU A 224 -5.14 -2.97 10.77
C LEU A 224 -5.37 -4.10 9.75
N GLY A 225 -4.59 -5.18 9.81
CA GLY A 225 -4.75 -6.32 8.93
C GLY A 225 -6.08 -7.04 9.12
N VAL A 226 -6.47 -7.34 10.36
CA VAL A 226 -7.77 -7.96 10.66
C VAL A 226 -8.91 -7.01 10.28
N SER A 227 -8.81 -5.72 10.61
CA SER A 227 -9.82 -4.73 10.20
C SER A 227 -10.00 -4.69 8.68
N TRP A 228 -8.90 -4.73 7.93
CA TRP A 228 -8.94 -4.77 6.46
C TRP A 228 -9.60 -6.06 5.94
N ILE A 229 -9.25 -7.23 6.47
CA ILE A 229 -9.86 -8.51 6.08
C ILE A 229 -11.37 -8.50 6.36
N LEU A 230 -11.77 -8.08 7.56
CA LEU A 230 -13.18 -8.00 7.94
C LEU A 230 -13.94 -7.06 7.02
N PHE A 231 -13.40 -5.87 6.74
CA PHE A 231 -14.03 -4.92 5.85
C PHE A 231 -14.16 -5.45 4.42
N ALA A 232 -13.11 -6.12 3.91
CA ALA A 232 -13.12 -6.74 2.60
C ALA A 232 -14.19 -7.85 2.50
N ALA A 233 -14.30 -8.70 3.53
CA ALA A 233 -15.26 -9.79 3.60
C ALA A 233 -16.71 -9.28 3.68
N VAL A 234 -17.02 -8.39 4.62
CA VAL A 234 -18.35 -7.79 4.79
C VAL A 234 -18.80 -7.08 3.52
N SER A 235 -17.89 -6.35 2.88
CA SER A 235 -18.20 -5.62 1.65
C SER A 235 -18.49 -6.55 0.46
N GLU A 236 -17.84 -7.71 0.37
CA GLU A 236 -18.15 -8.71 -0.67
C GLU A 236 -19.50 -9.39 -0.38
N LEU A 237 -19.80 -9.69 0.89
CA LEU A 237 -21.10 -10.25 1.30
C LEU A 237 -22.27 -9.31 1.00
N ARG A 238 -22.11 -8.00 1.25
CA ARG A 238 -23.12 -6.98 0.93
C ARG A 238 -23.39 -6.88 -0.58
N ARG A 239 -22.35 -6.98 -1.42
CA ARG A 239 -22.51 -6.94 -2.89
C ARG A 239 -23.25 -8.16 -3.44
N LYS A 240 -23.07 -9.35 -2.84
CA LYS A 240 -23.82 -10.55 -3.22
C LYS A 240 -25.32 -10.45 -2.91
N ARG A 241 -25.71 -9.61 -1.95
CA ARG A 241 -27.11 -9.41 -1.53
C ARG A 241 -27.84 -8.32 -2.30
N GLN A 242 -27.18 -7.56 -3.19
CA GLN A 242 -27.87 -6.59 -4.02
C GLN A 242 -28.50 -7.30 -5.24
N PRO A 243 -29.82 -7.17 -5.46
CA PRO A 243 -30.44 -7.70 -6.67
C PRO A 243 -29.77 -7.07 -7.89
N ARG A 244 -29.54 -7.86 -8.95
CA ARG A 244 -29.04 -7.32 -10.23
C ARG A 244 -30.02 -6.23 -10.66
N VAL A 245 -29.57 -4.98 -10.68
CA VAL A 245 -30.27 -3.94 -11.42
C VAL A 245 -30.16 -4.36 -12.88
N VAL A 246 -31.23 -4.95 -13.40
CA VAL A 246 -31.41 -5.14 -14.83
C VAL A 246 -31.47 -3.74 -15.39
N VAL A 247 -30.41 -3.29 -16.05
CA VAL A 247 -30.46 -2.11 -16.89
C VAL A 247 -31.40 -2.49 -18.02
N VAL A 248 -32.67 -2.13 -17.90
CA VAL A 248 -33.59 -2.12 -19.03
C VAL A 248 -32.97 -1.13 -20.01
N GLU A 249 -32.42 -1.65 -21.10
CA GLU A 249 -32.01 -0.85 -22.24
C GLU A 249 -33.26 -0.11 -22.71
N GLU A 250 -33.34 1.18 -22.38
CA GLU A 250 -34.40 2.05 -22.86
C GLU A 250 -34.30 2.06 -24.38
N ASN A 251 -35.23 1.33 -25.01
CA ASN A 251 -35.35 1.17 -26.44
C ASN A 251 -35.61 2.56 -27.03
N LYS A 252 -34.54 3.23 -27.47
CA LYS A 252 -34.59 4.48 -28.21
C LYS A 252 -35.48 4.24 -29.44
N PRO A 253 -36.64 4.91 -29.59
CA PRO A 253 -37.46 4.70 -30.78
C PRO A 253 -36.65 5.15 -31.99
N ARG A 254 -36.36 4.20 -32.88
CA ARG A 254 -35.80 4.47 -34.19
C ARG A 254 -36.85 5.29 -34.94
N HIS A 255 -36.54 6.57 -35.15
CA HIS A 255 -37.27 7.44 -36.07
C HIS A 255 -37.15 6.82 -37.46
N SER A 256 -38.20 6.15 -37.92
CA SER A 256 -38.31 5.62 -39.27
C SER A 256 -38.47 6.79 -40.23
N GLY A 257 -37.35 7.25 -40.80
CA GLY A 257 -37.33 8.10 -41.98
C GLY A 257 -37.67 7.26 -43.20
N GLY A 258 -38.96 7.12 -43.50
CA GLY A 258 -39.45 6.49 -44.73
C GLY A 258 -39.23 7.43 -45.92
N HIS A 259 -38.15 7.21 -46.64
CA HIS A 259 -37.92 7.76 -47.98
C HIS A 259 -38.19 6.64 -48.99
N THR A 260 -39.32 6.70 -49.70
CA THR A 260 -39.56 5.90 -50.90
C THR A 260 -40.23 6.78 -51.94
N GLY A 261 -39.49 7.08 -53.01
CA GLY A 261 -40.00 7.76 -54.18
C GLY A 261 -40.65 6.81 -55.19
N SER A 262 -41.65 7.36 -55.89
CA SER A 262 -41.90 7.24 -57.34
C SER A 262 -42.26 5.87 -57.95
N ARG A 263 -43.51 5.70 -58.40
CA ARG A 263 -43.96 5.76 -59.82
C ARG A 263 -45.42 5.33 -59.96
N GLY A 264 -46.11 5.91 -60.93
CA GLY A 264 -47.57 5.91 -61.05
C GLY A 264 -48.20 4.70 -61.72
N SER A 265 -49.52 4.64 -61.68
CA SER A 265 -50.39 4.50 -62.85
C SER A 265 -51.86 4.73 -62.45
N SER A 266 -52.59 5.29 -63.40
CA SER A 266 -54.01 5.64 -63.44
C SER A 266 -54.97 4.51 -63.06
N VAL A 267 -56.14 4.86 -62.50
CA VAL A 267 -57.49 4.49 -62.99
C VAL A 267 -58.56 5.23 -62.16
N SER A 268 -59.65 5.52 -62.83
CA SER A 268 -60.77 6.46 -62.64
C SER A 268 -61.68 6.31 -61.39
N ASP A 269 -62.25 7.46 -61.01
CA ASP A 269 -63.58 7.75 -60.38
C ASP A 269 -64.72 6.78 -60.79
N PRO A 270 -65.93 6.74 -60.14
CA PRO A 270 -66.58 7.82 -59.37
C PRO A 270 -67.38 7.40 -58.10
N PHE A 271 -67.70 8.36 -57.22
CA PHE A 271 -69.08 8.80 -56.92
C PHE A 271 -69.13 9.79 -55.72
N PRO A 272 -70.02 10.80 -55.74
CA PRO A 272 -70.07 11.88 -54.75
C PRO A 272 -71.29 11.80 -53.81
N LYS A 273 -71.43 12.84 -52.97
CA LYS A 273 -72.61 13.32 -52.20
C LYS A 273 -72.59 12.89 -50.72
N VAL A 274 -72.78 13.75 -49.71
CA VAL A 274 -73.26 15.15 -49.60
C VAL A 274 -72.48 15.81 -48.47
#